data_AF-A0A7W2HG00-F1
#
_entry.id   AF-A0A7W2HG00-F1
#
_cell.length_a   1.000
_cell.length_b   1.000
_cell.length_c   1.000
_cell.angle_alpha   90.00
_cell.angle_beta   90.00
_cell.angle_gamma   90.00
#
_symmetry.space_group_name_H-M   'P 1'
#
loop_
_entity.id
_entity.type
_entity.pdbx_description
1 polymer ?
#
loop_
_entity_poly.entity_id
_entity_poly.type
_entity_poly.pdbx_seq_one_letter_code
_entity_poly.pdbx_strand_id
1 'polypeptide(L)'
;MNLLTDALCRLGCTEDAQSRLELAQSLGQDLGRPIDLQGRKQRPDVVALVRTALSVPDGELVLADVVHAYEGPEAAAELHRLIATAAQQPPAVSLQQGPLSGYDIRTAQGLLEAAEDVLPADRLRNDLAADVVCEVPLHRTPTQLLRYLAEFMVEPDGLPPAVLLLDHAAEHAAGTEHAGPLTGWADSWAQHAGLTHVLEQRRLGRATAVLDPEIPRCLIVAVDPARDTSEDIVVRSWFNTGPGRWDPQPAEPEHTTLDGLAPALERALRRASRLWADQRTDGPAERPDPEHPAAYVEFMLPYELLNHDMAGLRLRFGDGAAMSLALKYAVHLRSLDRMRTDDPVVMAAWRERWRTLRRDGVKVHSWLGPDPGDLAKWQTALAGEPGCTAVVLDAPGDESALTALKAALAEGIGLAVWDRRGVFAHERREVVSAVFASVSTSTQIPLAIQRLRRRAEHDVAGPLLLGKHIAFFWDDPTRLVDVDVHEGAGLIRHGASGTAVDALVGAEADVYGDTVDETLGGPTGQSTGFGARDSRDLHETSTAGSVNGSGAVHPDRAADPGGEPRTDSEEARP
;
A
#
# COMPACT_ATOMS: atom_id res chain seq x y z
N MET A 1 -27.03 11.52 -9.86
CA MET A 1 -25.95 11.07 -10.77
C MET A 1 -25.64 9.58 -10.60
N ASN A 2 -25.14 9.10 -9.44
CA ASN A 2 -24.73 7.68 -9.26
C ASN A 2 -25.83 6.65 -9.59
N LEU A 3 -27.07 6.87 -9.14
CA LEU A 3 -28.19 5.95 -9.43
C LEU A 3 -28.52 5.85 -10.93
N LEU A 4 -28.43 6.95 -11.68
CA LEU A 4 -28.64 6.97 -13.13
C LEU A 4 -27.50 6.26 -13.85
N THR A 5 -26.26 6.50 -13.43
CA THR A 5 -25.08 5.82 -13.96
C THR A 5 -25.18 4.31 -13.76
N ASP A 6 -25.57 3.85 -12.56
CA ASP A 6 -25.72 2.43 -12.25
C ASP A 6 -26.87 1.78 -13.05
N ALA A 7 -27.97 2.51 -13.24
CA ALA A 7 -29.08 2.04 -14.07
C ALA A 7 -28.65 1.88 -15.54
N LEU A 8 -27.99 2.89 -16.10
CA LEU A 8 -27.51 2.87 -17.48
C LEU A 8 -26.44 1.80 -17.72
N CYS A 9 -25.52 1.56 -16.79
CA CYS A 9 -24.51 0.51 -16.92
C CYS A 9 -25.10 -0.91 -16.99
N ARG A 10 -26.38 -1.10 -16.64
CA ARG A 10 -27.07 -2.39 -16.74
C ARG A 10 -27.85 -2.57 -18.05
N LEU A 11 -27.87 -1.55 -18.91
CA LEU A 11 -28.60 -1.58 -20.18
C LEU A 11 -27.70 -2.11 -21.30
N GLY A 12 -28.28 -2.88 -22.21
CA GLY A 12 -27.56 -3.51 -23.33
C GLY A 12 -26.90 -2.48 -24.25
N CYS A 13 -27.55 -1.34 -24.47
CA CYS A 13 -27.09 -0.22 -25.28
C CYS A 13 -25.83 0.46 -24.74
N THR A 14 -25.38 0.11 -23.53
CA THR A 14 -24.12 0.60 -22.96
C THR A 14 -23.04 -0.47 -22.83
N GLU A 15 -23.36 -1.74 -23.10
CA GLU A 15 -22.48 -2.88 -22.82
C GLU A 15 -21.19 -2.82 -23.65
N ASP A 16 -21.32 -2.69 -24.97
CA ASP A 16 -20.18 -2.59 -25.89
C ASP A 16 -19.87 -1.14 -26.31
N ALA A 17 -18.65 -0.92 -26.80
CA ALA A 17 -18.15 0.41 -27.14
C ALA A 17 -18.87 1.05 -28.33
N GLN A 18 -19.31 0.25 -29.30
CA GLN A 18 -19.98 0.74 -30.49
C GLN A 18 -21.40 1.21 -30.16
N SER A 19 -22.15 0.42 -29.40
CA SER A 19 -23.48 0.79 -28.91
C SER A 19 -23.45 2.07 -28.06
N ARG A 20 -22.41 2.25 -27.23
CA ARG A 20 -22.21 3.51 -26.48
C ARG A 20 -22.00 4.73 -27.38
N LEU A 21 -21.22 4.58 -28.45
CA LEU A 21 -20.98 5.68 -29.40
C LEU A 21 -22.26 6.05 -30.16
N GLU A 22 -23.07 5.07 -30.55
CA GLU A 22 -24.35 5.29 -31.21
C GLU A 22 -25.36 5.96 -30.27
N LEU A 23 -25.43 5.51 -29.02
CA LEU A 23 -26.23 6.13 -27.97
C LEU A 23 -25.78 7.58 -27.71
N ALA A 24 -24.47 7.84 -27.65
CA ALA A 24 -23.90 9.17 -27.48
C ALA A 24 -24.19 10.11 -28.66
N GLN A 25 -24.16 9.57 -29.87
CA GLN A 25 -24.49 10.33 -31.07
C GLN A 25 -25.98 10.72 -31.08
N SER A 26 -26.87 9.78 -30.78
CA SER A 26 -28.32 10.04 -30.71
C SER A 26 -28.64 11.05 -29.60
N LEU A 27 -28.11 10.82 -28.40
CA LEU A 27 -28.29 11.73 -27.27
C LEU A 27 -27.70 13.12 -27.56
N GLY A 28 -26.52 13.18 -28.17
CA GLY A 28 -25.90 14.46 -28.53
C GLY A 28 -26.67 15.24 -29.60
N GLN A 29 -27.32 14.54 -30.53
CA GLN A 29 -28.22 15.16 -31.50
C GLN A 29 -29.44 15.78 -30.82
N ASP A 30 -30.10 15.04 -29.94
CA ASP A 30 -31.32 15.50 -29.27
C ASP A 30 -31.04 16.59 -28.23
N LEU A 31 -29.87 16.56 -27.58
CA LEU A 31 -29.40 17.61 -26.69
C LEU A 31 -28.83 18.84 -27.42
N GLY A 32 -28.62 18.78 -28.75
CA GLY A 32 -27.97 19.83 -29.52
C GLY A 32 -26.51 20.07 -29.16
N ARG A 33 -25.83 19.07 -28.57
CA ARG A 33 -24.43 19.17 -28.10
C ARG A 33 -23.71 17.84 -28.31
N PRO A 34 -22.51 17.85 -28.94
CA PRO A 34 -21.75 16.62 -29.12
C PRO A 34 -21.30 16.03 -27.77
N ILE A 35 -21.40 14.71 -27.65
CA ILE A 35 -20.91 13.96 -26.49
C ILE A 35 -19.69 13.17 -26.95
N ASP A 36 -18.53 13.59 -26.47
CA ASP A 36 -17.27 12.90 -26.76
C ASP A 36 -17.08 11.76 -25.75
N LEU A 37 -17.13 10.52 -26.25
CA LEU A 37 -16.87 9.33 -25.46
C LEU A 37 -15.49 8.79 -25.80
N GLN A 38 -14.78 8.30 -24.78
CA GLN A 38 -13.50 7.64 -25.01
C GLN A 38 -13.67 6.24 -25.59
N GLY A 39 -14.83 5.62 -25.37
CA GLY A 39 -15.16 4.28 -25.88
C GLY A 39 -14.41 3.14 -25.17
N ARG A 40 -13.60 3.46 -24.14
CA ARG A 40 -12.66 2.50 -23.51
C ARG A 40 -13.26 1.73 -22.36
N LYS A 41 -14.10 2.36 -21.54
CA LYS A 41 -14.69 1.76 -20.32
C LYS A 41 -16.15 2.20 -20.22
N GLN A 42 -17.05 1.24 -19.98
CA GLN A 42 -18.49 1.48 -19.90
C GLN A 42 -18.86 2.55 -18.88
N ARG A 43 -18.43 2.39 -17.62
CA ARG A 43 -18.85 3.29 -16.54
C ARG A 43 -18.42 4.76 -16.76
N PRO A 44 -17.16 5.08 -17.11
CA PRO A 44 -16.78 6.45 -17.46
C PRO A 44 -17.55 7.04 -18.65
N ASP A 45 -17.78 6.26 -19.70
CA ASP A 45 -18.57 6.69 -20.87
C ASP A 45 -20.03 6.98 -20.47
N VAL A 46 -20.63 6.11 -19.65
CA VAL A 46 -21.98 6.31 -19.10
C VAL A 46 -22.04 7.54 -18.18
N VAL A 47 -21.01 7.78 -17.36
CA VAL A 47 -20.91 9.02 -16.57
C VAL A 47 -20.86 10.23 -17.48
N ALA A 48 -20.12 10.20 -18.58
CA ALA A 48 -20.06 11.30 -19.54
C ALA A 48 -21.43 11.55 -20.21
N LEU A 49 -22.17 10.49 -20.57
CA LEU A 49 -23.54 10.58 -21.08
C LEU A 49 -24.48 11.25 -20.07
N VAL A 50 -24.54 10.72 -18.84
CA VAL A 50 -25.41 11.24 -17.76
C VAL A 50 -25.04 12.68 -17.42
N ARG A 51 -23.75 12.98 -17.27
CA ARG A 51 -23.28 14.34 -16.96
C ARG A 51 -23.65 15.32 -18.06
N THR A 52 -23.53 14.92 -19.33
CA THR A 52 -23.86 15.81 -20.45
C THR A 52 -25.36 16.06 -20.53
N ALA A 53 -26.18 15.02 -20.36
CA ALA A 53 -27.63 15.14 -20.25
C ALA A 53 -28.04 16.09 -19.11
N LEU A 54 -27.54 15.85 -17.89
CA LEU A 54 -27.86 16.69 -16.71
C LEU A 54 -27.32 18.12 -16.78
N SER A 55 -26.44 18.44 -17.74
CA SER A 55 -25.92 19.80 -17.96
C SER A 55 -26.83 20.66 -18.85
N VAL A 56 -27.88 20.06 -19.43
CA VAL A 56 -28.85 20.72 -20.30
C VAL A 56 -30.21 20.72 -19.60
N PRO A 57 -30.99 21.82 -19.64
CA PRO A 57 -32.36 21.82 -19.12
C PRO A 57 -33.19 20.70 -19.73
N ASP A 58 -33.91 19.95 -18.90
CA ASP A 58 -34.72 18.78 -19.27
C ASP A 58 -33.93 17.63 -19.93
N GLY A 59 -32.59 17.65 -19.89
CA GLY A 59 -31.76 16.67 -20.57
C GLY A 59 -31.85 15.25 -19.99
N GLU A 60 -32.26 15.11 -18.73
CA GLU A 60 -32.60 13.81 -18.14
C GLU A 60 -33.83 13.15 -18.79
N LEU A 61 -34.80 13.94 -19.26
CA LEU A 61 -35.96 13.42 -19.99
C LEU A 61 -35.55 12.98 -21.40
N VAL A 62 -34.70 13.77 -22.06
CA VAL A 62 -34.11 13.41 -23.36
C VAL A 62 -33.31 12.10 -23.24
N LEU A 63 -32.54 11.92 -22.17
CA LEU A 63 -31.82 10.68 -21.90
C LEU A 63 -32.77 9.48 -21.74
N ALA A 64 -33.89 9.64 -21.06
CA ALA A 64 -34.89 8.58 -20.93
C ALA A 64 -35.60 8.27 -22.27
N ASP A 65 -35.84 9.27 -23.10
CA ASP A 65 -36.41 9.11 -24.45
C ASP A 65 -35.44 8.38 -25.40
N VAL A 66 -34.16 8.70 -25.32
CA VAL A 66 -33.13 7.97 -26.09
C VAL A 66 -33.01 6.54 -25.59
N VAL A 67 -33.04 6.29 -24.28
CA VAL A 67 -33.09 4.92 -23.73
C VAL A 67 -34.35 4.18 -24.18
N HIS A 68 -35.50 4.85 -24.29
CA HIS A 68 -36.73 4.27 -24.83
C HIS A 68 -36.54 3.75 -26.25
N ALA A 69 -35.82 4.50 -27.10
CA ALA A 69 -35.57 4.11 -28.49
C ALA A 69 -34.66 2.87 -28.62
N TYR A 70 -33.70 2.69 -27.70
CA TYR A 70 -32.71 1.61 -27.77
C TYR A 70 -33.10 0.36 -26.96
N GLU A 71 -33.65 0.53 -25.76
CA GLU A 71 -33.92 -0.55 -24.79
C GLU A 71 -35.42 -0.81 -24.59
N GLY A 72 -36.28 0.10 -25.07
CA GLY A 72 -37.72 -0.03 -24.99
C GLY A 72 -38.37 0.61 -23.75
N PRO A 73 -39.71 0.46 -23.63
CA PRO A 73 -40.52 1.21 -22.66
C PRO A 73 -40.23 0.89 -21.19
N GLU A 74 -39.86 -0.35 -20.87
CA GLU A 74 -39.64 -0.76 -19.47
C GLU A 74 -38.36 -0.12 -18.89
N ALA A 75 -37.27 -0.10 -19.66
CA ALA A 75 -36.01 0.54 -19.26
C ALA A 75 -36.18 2.06 -19.11
N ALA A 76 -36.89 2.70 -20.03
CA ALA A 76 -37.20 4.12 -19.94
C ALA A 76 -38.08 4.46 -18.73
N ALA A 77 -39.06 3.61 -18.42
CA ALA A 77 -39.93 3.80 -17.24
C ALA A 77 -39.17 3.68 -15.92
N GLU A 78 -38.16 2.81 -15.83
CA GLU A 78 -37.24 2.75 -14.68
C GLU A 78 -36.42 4.03 -14.55
N LEU A 79 -35.85 4.54 -15.65
CA LEU A 79 -35.12 5.82 -15.65
C LEU A 79 -36.03 6.98 -15.22
N HIS A 80 -37.24 7.07 -15.75
CA HIS A 80 -38.22 8.08 -15.34
C HIS A 80 -38.56 8.00 -13.84
N ARG A 81 -38.69 6.79 -13.27
CA ARG A 81 -38.89 6.63 -11.82
C ARG A 81 -37.70 7.13 -11.01
N LEU A 82 -36.47 6.86 -11.45
CA LEU A 82 -35.26 7.35 -10.79
C LEU A 82 -35.14 8.88 -10.86
N ILE A 83 -35.46 9.47 -12.01
CA ILE A 83 -35.50 10.93 -12.21
C ILE A 83 -36.55 11.58 -11.31
N ALA A 84 -37.78 11.05 -11.30
CA ALA A 84 -38.87 11.57 -10.47
C ALA A 84 -38.55 11.47 -8.96
N THR A 85 -37.86 10.40 -8.55
CA THR A 85 -37.41 10.23 -7.15
C THR A 85 -36.34 11.27 -6.79
N ALA A 86 -35.41 11.57 -7.69
CA ALA A 86 -34.40 12.59 -7.49
C ALA A 86 -35.00 14.01 -7.44
N ALA A 87 -36.03 14.28 -8.24
CA ALA A 87 -36.75 15.56 -8.25
C ALA A 87 -37.58 15.83 -6.96
N GLN A 88 -37.88 14.79 -6.17
CA GLN A 88 -38.56 14.91 -4.88
C GLN A 88 -37.60 15.23 -3.72
N GLN A 89 -36.28 15.24 -3.97
CA GLN A 89 -35.30 15.78 -3.02
C GLN A 89 -35.32 17.32 -3.11
N PRO A 90 -35.15 18.05 -1.98
CA PRO A 90 -35.16 19.52 -2.01
C PRO A 90 -34.13 20.05 -3.01
N PRO A 91 -34.44 21.13 -3.75
CA PRO A 91 -33.68 21.52 -4.93
C PRO A 91 -32.24 21.90 -4.56
N ALA A 92 -31.28 21.13 -5.07
CA ALA A 92 -29.90 21.56 -5.14
C ALA A 92 -29.81 22.75 -6.11
N VAL A 93 -29.18 23.83 -5.65
CA VAL A 93 -29.00 25.09 -6.38
C VAL A 93 -28.29 24.85 -7.72
N SER A 94 -28.79 25.48 -8.79
CA SER A 94 -28.37 25.29 -10.18
C SER A 94 -26.85 25.50 -10.41
N LEU A 95 -26.25 24.53 -11.10
CA LEU A 95 -24.82 24.35 -11.36
C LEU A 95 -24.32 25.14 -12.58
N GLN A 96 -24.14 26.46 -12.45
CA GLN A 96 -23.26 27.22 -13.36
C GLN A 96 -22.16 28.02 -12.63
N GLN A 97 -22.17 28.01 -11.31
CA GLN A 97 -21.14 28.57 -10.44
C GLN A 97 -20.76 27.46 -9.45
N GLY A 98 -19.47 27.26 -9.19
CA GLY A 98 -19.02 26.31 -8.16
C GLY A 98 -19.69 26.63 -6.81
N PRO A 99 -19.59 25.73 -5.80
CA PRO A 99 -20.27 25.93 -4.52
C PRO A 99 -19.82 27.20 -3.77
N LEU A 100 -18.69 27.80 -4.17
CA LEU A 100 -18.21 29.08 -3.68
C LEU A 100 -18.57 30.22 -4.64
N SER A 101 -19.07 31.32 -4.09
CA SER A 101 -19.24 32.56 -4.84
C SER A 101 -17.90 33.20 -5.19
N GLY A 102 -17.88 34.09 -6.18
CA GLY A 102 -16.68 34.88 -6.47
C GLY A 102 -16.22 35.76 -5.29
N TYR A 103 -17.13 36.10 -4.36
CA TYR A 103 -16.77 36.79 -3.12
C TYR A 103 -16.01 35.87 -2.16
N ASP A 104 -16.49 34.62 -2.00
CA ASP A 104 -15.86 33.61 -1.15
C ASP A 104 -14.44 33.31 -1.64
N ILE A 105 -14.26 33.12 -2.96
CA ILE A 105 -12.94 32.86 -3.55
C ILE A 105 -11.98 34.03 -3.29
N ARG A 106 -12.42 35.29 -3.49
CA ARG A 106 -11.56 36.47 -3.27
C ARG A 106 -11.18 36.65 -1.80
N THR A 107 -12.11 36.43 -0.89
CA THR A 107 -11.85 36.56 0.55
C THR A 107 -10.93 35.44 1.05
N ALA A 108 -11.18 34.19 0.65
CA ALA A 108 -10.30 33.06 0.92
C ALA A 108 -8.88 33.29 0.35
N GLN A 109 -8.78 33.78 -0.89
CA GLN A 109 -7.49 34.08 -1.50
C GLN A 109 -6.72 35.14 -0.71
N GLY A 110 -7.37 36.24 -0.30
CA GLY A 110 -6.73 37.27 0.51
C GLY A 110 -6.23 36.78 1.87
N LEU A 111 -6.95 35.83 2.50
CA LEU A 111 -6.50 35.20 3.74
C LEU A 111 -5.28 34.29 3.54
N LEU A 112 -5.28 33.49 2.47
CA LEU A 112 -4.15 32.61 2.15
C LEU A 112 -2.91 33.39 1.71
N GLU A 113 -3.07 34.50 0.98
CA GLU A 113 -1.97 35.42 0.61
C GLU A 113 -1.38 36.07 1.86
N ALA A 114 -2.22 36.53 2.80
CA ALA A 114 -1.76 37.13 4.05
C ALA A 114 -0.98 36.13 4.93
N ALA A 115 -1.28 34.84 4.83
CA ALA A 115 -0.66 33.77 5.60
C ALA A 115 0.44 33.02 4.84
N GLU A 116 0.81 33.43 3.63
CA GLU A 116 1.70 32.66 2.74
C GLU A 116 3.05 32.32 3.38
N ASP A 117 3.62 33.25 4.15
CA ASP A 117 4.93 33.09 4.81
C ASP A 117 4.92 32.09 5.98
N VAL A 118 3.75 31.82 6.57
CA VAL A 118 3.61 30.90 7.72
C VAL A 118 3.02 29.55 7.35
N LEU A 119 2.43 29.42 6.15
CA LEU A 119 1.78 28.20 5.72
C LEU A 119 2.78 27.24 5.04
N PRO A 120 3.05 26.05 5.60
CA PRO A 120 3.89 25.05 4.97
C PRO A 120 3.13 24.39 3.81
N ALA A 121 3.24 24.95 2.60
CA ALA A 121 2.45 24.59 1.42
C ALA A 121 2.36 23.06 1.17
N ASP A 122 3.48 22.33 1.29
CA ASP A 122 3.50 20.89 1.08
C ASP A 122 2.83 20.09 2.21
N ARG A 123 2.93 20.53 3.47
CA ARG A 123 2.25 19.87 4.59
C ARG A 123 0.75 20.12 4.50
N LEU A 124 0.34 21.37 4.30
CA LEU A 124 -1.05 21.75 4.05
C LEU A 124 -1.66 20.90 2.92
N ARG A 125 -0.92 20.72 1.82
CA ARG A 125 -1.36 19.89 0.71
C ARG A 125 -1.48 18.41 1.08
N ASN A 126 -0.51 17.83 1.80
CA ASN A 126 -0.57 16.42 2.22
C ASN A 126 -1.76 16.17 3.15
N ASP A 127 -1.95 17.04 4.14
CA ASP A 127 -3.00 16.89 5.16
C ASP A 127 -4.38 17.09 4.54
N LEU A 128 -4.51 18.01 3.57
CA LEU A 128 -5.71 18.16 2.77
C LEU A 128 -5.98 16.94 1.88
N ALA A 129 -4.97 16.42 1.17
CA ALA A 129 -5.12 15.25 0.29
C ALA A 129 -5.60 14.01 1.05
N ALA A 130 -5.32 13.92 2.35
CA ALA A 130 -5.81 12.88 3.22
C ALA A 130 -7.32 13.00 3.57
N ASP A 131 -7.90 14.19 3.39
CA ASP A 131 -9.25 14.56 3.83
C ASP A 131 -10.21 14.80 2.64
N VAL A 132 -9.72 14.84 1.40
CA VAL A 132 -10.54 15.05 0.19
C VAL A 132 -10.47 13.85 -0.75
N VAL A 133 -11.53 13.64 -1.54
CA VAL A 133 -11.55 12.57 -2.55
C VAL A 133 -10.84 13.00 -3.84
N CYS A 134 -10.79 14.30 -4.13
CA CYS A 134 -10.14 14.81 -5.34
C CYS A 134 -8.61 14.77 -5.26
N GLU A 135 -7.95 14.59 -6.39
CA GLU A 135 -6.49 14.68 -6.48
C GLU A 135 -6.02 16.11 -6.21
N VAL A 136 -5.13 16.28 -5.22
CA VAL A 136 -4.56 17.58 -4.85
C VAL A 136 -3.16 17.74 -5.46
N PRO A 137 -2.94 18.72 -6.36
CA PRO A 137 -1.70 18.80 -7.13
C PRO A 137 -0.47 19.17 -6.29
N LEU A 138 0.67 18.59 -6.66
CA LEU A 138 1.99 18.88 -6.07
C LEU A 138 2.52 20.27 -6.47
N HIS A 139 3.43 20.82 -5.64
CA HIS A 139 4.20 22.03 -5.94
C HIS A 139 3.36 23.28 -6.26
N ARG A 140 2.22 23.41 -5.57
CA ARG A 140 1.34 24.58 -5.67
C ARG A 140 1.41 25.38 -4.37
N THR A 141 1.37 26.70 -4.48
CA THR A 141 1.15 27.57 -3.32
C THR A 141 -0.28 27.38 -2.80
N PRO A 142 -0.58 27.71 -1.53
CA PRO A 142 -1.95 27.61 -0.99
C PRO A 142 -2.99 28.33 -1.86
N THR A 143 -2.64 29.49 -2.42
CA THR A 143 -3.50 30.28 -3.30
C THR A 143 -3.72 29.62 -4.67
N GLN A 144 -2.73 28.91 -5.20
CA GLN A 144 -2.87 28.11 -6.41
C GLN A 144 -3.72 26.86 -6.17
N LEU A 145 -3.59 26.23 -4.98
CA LEU A 145 -4.46 25.14 -4.56
C LEU A 145 -5.91 25.60 -4.47
N LEU A 146 -6.18 26.76 -3.85
CA LEU A 146 -7.53 27.32 -3.77
C LEU A 146 -8.15 27.48 -5.15
N ARG A 147 -7.41 28.05 -6.10
CA ARG A 147 -7.91 28.25 -7.47
C ARG A 147 -8.26 26.94 -8.15
N TYR A 148 -7.41 25.93 -8.00
CA TYR A 148 -7.66 24.60 -8.55
C TYR A 148 -8.88 23.95 -7.89
N LEU A 149 -8.95 23.97 -6.55
CA LEU A 149 -10.00 23.30 -5.77
C LEU A 149 -11.36 24.01 -5.85
N ALA A 150 -11.39 25.30 -6.15
CA ALA A 150 -12.64 26.05 -6.34
C ALA A 150 -13.44 25.59 -7.58
N GLU A 151 -12.80 24.87 -8.50
CA GLU A 151 -13.46 24.28 -9.68
C GLU A 151 -14.15 22.94 -9.36
N PHE A 152 -13.88 22.35 -8.18
CA PHE A 152 -14.42 21.05 -7.80
C PHE A 152 -15.77 21.18 -7.11
N MET A 153 -16.60 20.14 -7.31
CA MET A 153 -17.87 19.96 -6.62
C MET A 153 -17.66 19.68 -5.13
N VAL A 154 -18.75 19.75 -4.36
CA VAL A 154 -18.76 19.34 -2.96
C VAL A 154 -18.39 17.86 -2.79
N GLU A 155 -17.70 17.54 -1.69
CA GLU A 155 -17.44 16.18 -1.22
C GLU A 155 -18.76 15.44 -0.90
N PRO A 156 -18.75 14.11 -0.71
CA PRO A 156 -19.97 13.33 -0.44
C PRO A 156 -20.79 13.81 0.77
N ASP A 157 -20.18 14.55 1.69
CA ASP A 157 -20.77 15.14 2.89
C ASP A 157 -21.25 16.59 2.71
N GLY A 158 -21.06 17.17 1.50
CA GLY A 158 -21.48 18.52 1.15
C GLY A 158 -20.42 19.61 1.31
N LEU A 159 -19.23 19.32 1.86
CA LEU A 159 -18.16 20.31 2.02
C LEU A 159 -17.33 20.47 0.74
N PRO A 160 -17.11 21.70 0.22
CA PRO A 160 -16.19 21.91 -0.88
C PRO A 160 -14.73 21.66 -0.47
N PRO A 161 -13.88 21.05 -1.33
CA PRO A 161 -12.45 20.91 -1.06
C PRO A 161 -11.73 22.23 -0.79
N ALA A 162 -12.17 23.32 -1.42
CA ALA A 162 -11.65 24.66 -1.17
C ALA A 162 -11.97 25.17 0.25
N VAL A 163 -13.08 24.79 0.86
CA VAL A 163 -13.39 25.15 2.25
C VAL A 163 -12.51 24.35 3.21
N LEU A 164 -12.31 23.07 2.93
CA LEU A 164 -11.40 22.21 3.68
C LEU A 164 -9.95 22.72 3.60
N LEU A 165 -9.51 23.24 2.46
CA LEU A 165 -8.18 23.88 2.35
C LEU A 165 -8.00 25.01 3.37
N LEU A 166 -9.00 25.89 3.54
CA LEU A 166 -8.93 27.01 4.48
C LEU A 166 -8.96 26.52 5.94
N ASP A 167 -9.73 25.47 6.21
CA ASP A 167 -9.80 24.84 7.52
C ASP A 167 -8.45 24.21 7.94
N HIS A 168 -7.83 23.45 7.03
CA HIS A 168 -6.47 22.92 7.23
C HIS A 168 -5.41 24.03 7.33
N ALA A 169 -5.55 25.11 6.54
CA ALA A 169 -4.64 26.26 6.64
C ALA A 169 -4.73 26.92 8.03
N ALA A 170 -5.92 26.97 8.62
CA ALA A 170 -6.09 27.50 9.97
C ALA A 170 -5.36 26.66 11.02
N GLU A 171 -5.39 25.33 10.89
CA GLU A 171 -4.66 24.40 11.78
C GLU A 171 -3.14 24.59 11.66
N HIS A 172 -2.61 24.72 10.44
CA HIS A 172 -1.17 24.98 10.24
C HIS A 172 -0.73 26.37 10.69
N ALA A 173 -1.62 27.36 10.62
CA ALA A 173 -1.37 28.70 11.13
C ALA A 173 -1.55 28.82 12.66
N ALA A 174 -1.84 27.72 13.38
CA ALA A 174 -2.10 27.75 14.81
C ALA A 174 -0.98 28.45 15.59
N GLY A 175 -1.38 29.35 16.50
CA GLY A 175 -0.44 30.19 17.27
C GLY A 175 0.01 31.47 16.56
N THR A 176 -0.36 31.69 15.30
CA THR A 176 -0.16 32.96 14.58
C THR A 176 -1.43 33.82 14.57
N GLU A 177 -1.30 35.09 14.16
CA GLU A 177 -2.45 35.99 14.00
C GLU A 177 -3.39 35.60 12.85
N HIS A 178 -2.95 34.70 11.95
CA HIS A 178 -3.71 34.28 10.77
C HIS A 178 -4.71 33.13 11.04
N ALA A 179 -4.51 32.35 12.11
CA ALA A 179 -5.39 31.21 12.43
C ALA A 179 -6.85 31.63 12.63
N GLY A 180 -7.09 32.67 13.44
CA GLY A 180 -8.45 33.14 13.76
C GLY A 180 -9.25 33.57 12.52
N PRO A 181 -8.71 34.42 11.63
CA PRO A 181 -9.34 34.76 10.36
C PRO A 181 -9.64 33.56 9.46
N LEU A 182 -8.71 32.60 9.35
CA LEU A 182 -8.90 31.39 8.53
C LEU A 182 -10.01 30.48 9.10
N THR A 183 -9.98 30.20 10.41
CA THR A 183 -11.04 29.44 11.10
C THR A 183 -12.39 30.14 10.98
N GLY A 184 -12.43 31.45 11.24
CA GLY A 184 -13.66 32.23 11.18
C GLY A 184 -14.28 32.28 9.79
N TRP A 185 -13.44 32.27 8.74
CA TRP A 185 -13.92 32.17 7.37
C TRP A 185 -14.59 30.80 7.11
N ALA A 186 -13.91 29.70 7.47
CA ALA A 186 -14.44 28.34 7.25
C ALA A 186 -15.73 28.09 8.05
N ASP A 187 -15.76 28.52 9.32
CA ASP A 187 -16.92 28.42 10.20
C ASP A 187 -18.11 29.23 9.68
N SER A 188 -17.86 30.47 9.26
CA SER A 188 -18.89 31.33 8.67
C SER A 188 -19.46 30.70 7.40
N TRP A 189 -18.61 30.21 6.49
CA TRP A 189 -19.10 29.56 5.28
C TRP A 189 -19.95 28.32 5.62
N ALA A 190 -19.45 27.44 6.49
CA ALA A 190 -20.17 26.24 6.89
C ALA A 190 -21.49 26.56 7.60
N GLN A 191 -21.53 27.61 8.42
CA GLN A 191 -22.76 28.08 9.07
C GLN A 191 -23.80 28.55 8.04
N HIS A 192 -23.41 29.36 7.06
CA HIS A 192 -24.32 29.82 6.01
C HIS A 192 -24.83 28.67 5.13
N ALA A 193 -23.99 27.64 4.92
CA ALA A 193 -24.35 26.44 4.17
C ALA A 193 -25.12 25.39 5.00
N GLY A 194 -25.27 25.58 6.32
CA GLY A 194 -25.88 24.59 7.22
C GLY A 194 -25.04 23.34 7.46
N LEU A 195 -23.71 23.42 7.26
CA LEU A 195 -22.74 22.32 7.32
C LEU A 195 -21.79 22.39 8.53
N THR A 196 -22.06 23.23 9.53
CA THR A 196 -21.21 23.41 10.73
C THR A 196 -20.88 22.07 11.40
N HIS A 197 -21.88 21.22 11.63
CA HIS A 197 -21.68 19.92 12.26
C HIS A 197 -20.81 18.98 11.42
N VAL A 198 -20.89 19.05 10.09
CA VAL A 198 -20.04 18.25 9.19
C VAL A 198 -18.58 18.70 9.29
N LEU A 199 -18.35 20.02 9.31
CA LEU A 199 -17.00 20.58 9.48
C LEU A 199 -16.40 20.21 10.85
N GLU A 200 -17.20 20.25 11.93
CA GLU A 200 -16.78 19.81 13.26
C GLU A 200 -16.46 18.31 13.31
N GLN A 201 -17.26 17.47 12.64
CA GLN A 201 -16.98 16.04 12.51
C GLN A 201 -15.67 15.77 11.78
N ARG A 202 -15.36 16.52 10.72
CA ARG A 202 -14.08 16.44 10.01
C ARG A 202 -12.91 16.81 10.93
N ARG A 203 -13.01 17.93 11.66
CA ARG A 203 -12.01 18.34 12.66
C ARG A 203 -11.78 17.26 13.74
N LEU A 204 -12.85 16.69 14.28
CA LEU A 204 -12.77 15.59 15.26
C LEU A 204 -12.12 14.34 14.64
N GLY A 205 -12.47 14.00 13.40
CA GLY A 205 -11.88 12.91 12.65
C GLY A 205 -10.37 13.09 12.47
N ARG A 206 -9.91 14.30 12.12
CA ARG A 206 -8.48 14.62 12.04
C ARG A 206 -7.77 14.54 13.38
N ALA A 207 -8.37 15.08 14.45
CA ALA A 207 -7.80 15.03 15.79
C ALA A 207 -7.69 13.60 16.35
N THR A 208 -8.52 12.66 15.87
CA THR A 208 -8.54 11.26 16.30
C THR A 208 -7.82 10.31 15.32
N ALA A 209 -7.36 10.81 14.17
CA ALA A 209 -6.63 10.02 13.20
C ALA A 209 -5.29 9.54 13.79
N VAL A 210 -5.17 8.22 13.93
CA VAL A 210 -3.93 7.59 14.40
C VAL A 210 -2.96 7.53 13.24
N LEU A 211 -1.87 8.30 13.32
CA LEU A 211 -0.73 8.13 12.43
C LEU A 211 -0.01 6.83 12.80
N ASP A 212 0.30 5.99 11.80
CA ASP A 212 1.11 4.81 11.98
C ASP A 212 2.60 5.20 11.93
N PRO A 213 3.30 5.25 13.08
CA PRO A 213 4.68 5.73 13.17
C PRO A 213 5.67 4.90 12.35
N GLU A 214 5.28 3.73 11.86
CA GLU A 214 6.14 2.83 11.13
C GLU A 214 6.10 3.08 9.63
N ILE A 215 5.13 3.86 9.14
CA ILE A 215 5.07 4.26 7.74
C ILE A 215 6.10 5.38 7.50
N PRO A 216 7.17 5.13 6.73
CA PRO A 216 8.23 6.09 6.54
C PRO A 216 7.96 6.96 5.32
N ARG A 217 8.75 8.04 5.24
CA ARG A 217 9.02 8.68 3.95
C ARG A 217 9.75 7.69 3.05
N CYS A 218 9.21 7.42 1.87
CA CYS A 218 9.82 6.46 0.96
C CYS A 218 9.61 6.81 -0.51
N LEU A 219 10.57 6.36 -1.32
CA LEU A 219 10.44 6.27 -2.76
C LEU A 219 10.18 4.80 -3.08
N ILE A 220 9.03 4.52 -3.68
CA ILE A 220 8.72 3.19 -4.20
C ILE A 220 9.04 3.17 -5.69
N VAL A 221 9.72 2.14 -6.17
CA VAL A 221 10.13 1.99 -7.57
C VAL A 221 9.76 0.61 -8.06
N ALA A 222 8.83 0.50 -9.00
CA ALA A 222 8.60 -0.72 -9.75
C ALA A 222 9.50 -0.74 -10.99
N VAL A 223 10.18 -1.85 -11.21
CA VAL A 223 10.97 -2.12 -12.41
C VAL A 223 10.31 -3.27 -13.14
N ASP A 224 9.70 -2.98 -14.28
CA ASP A 224 8.88 -3.92 -15.04
C ASP A 224 9.52 -4.15 -16.43
N PRO A 225 10.16 -5.30 -16.67
CA PRO A 225 10.71 -5.64 -17.98
C PRO A 225 9.62 -5.67 -19.06
N ALA A 226 9.97 -5.22 -20.25
CA ALA A 226 9.11 -5.40 -21.41
C ALA A 226 8.86 -6.91 -21.64
N ARG A 227 7.64 -7.23 -22.10
CA ARG A 227 7.24 -8.62 -22.40
C ARG A 227 7.72 -9.10 -23.76
N ASP A 228 8.39 -8.23 -24.51
CA ASP A 228 9.05 -8.60 -25.75
C ASP A 228 10.48 -9.07 -25.46
N THR A 229 11.25 -9.35 -26.51
CA THR A 229 12.65 -9.75 -26.36
C THR A 229 13.60 -8.54 -26.23
N SER A 230 13.06 -7.34 -26.00
CA SER A 230 13.90 -6.15 -25.81
C SER A 230 14.51 -6.14 -24.40
N GLU A 231 15.54 -5.32 -24.22
CA GLU A 231 16.12 -5.05 -22.90
C GLU A 231 15.42 -3.87 -22.20
N ASP A 232 14.31 -3.42 -22.76
CA ASP A 232 13.58 -2.26 -22.24
C ASP A 232 12.86 -2.63 -20.94
N ILE A 233 12.86 -1.67 -20.03
CA ILE A 233 12.16 -1.72 -18.75
C ILE A 233 11.31 -0.45 -18.61
N VAL A 234 10.16 -0.59 -17.96
CA VAL A 234 9.35 0.53 -17.50
C VAL A 234 9.60 0.73 -16.02
N VAL A 235 10.10 1.91 -15.67
CA VAL A 235 10.34 2.33 -14.29
C VAL A 235 9.17 3.19 -13.83
N ARG A 236 8.36 2.67 -12.92
CA ARG A 236 7.25 3.41 -12.30
C ARG A 236 7.66 3.80 -10.89
N SER A 237 7.43 5.05 -10.52
CA SER A 237 7.81 5.57 -9.21
C SER A 237 6.61 6.12 -8.46
N TRP A 238 6.61 5.96 -7.14
CA TRP A 238 5.66 6.62 -6.24
C TRP A 238 6.40 7.28 -5.08
N PHE A 239 5.88 8.40 -4.61
CA PHE A 239 6.46 9.17 -3.51
C PHE A 239 5.53 9.16 -2.30
N ASN A 240 5.93 8.49 -1.22
CA ASN A 240 5.29 8.70 0.08
C ASN A 240 5.99 9.87 0.78
N THR A 241 5.37 11.04 0.73
CA THR A 241 6.01 12.31 1.12
C THR A 241 5.97 12.56 2.62
N GLY A 242 4.96 12.08 3.34
CA GLY A 242 4.82 12.18 4.78
C GLY A 242 5.04 10.83 5.48
N PRO A 243 5.70 10.80 6.67
CA PRO A 243 5.64 9.62 7.53
C PRO A 243 4.26 9.54 8.21
N GLY A 244 3.91 8.40 8.82
CA GLY A 244 2.65 8.27 9.57
C GLY A 244 1.47 7.79 8.74
N ARG A 245 1.51 7.99 7.42
CA ARG A 245 0.41 7.67 6.51
C ARG A 245 0.93 7.10 5.21
N TRP A 246 0.23 6.08 4.71
CA TRP A 246 0.50 5.50 3.41
C TRP A 246 -0.38 6.17 2.37
N ASP A 247 0.20 7.14 1.66
CA ASP A 247 -0.45 7.83 0.54
C ASP A 247 0.57 8.08 -0.60
N PRO A 248 1.04 7.01 -1.25
CA PRO A 248 2.10 7.10 -2.24
C PRO A 248 1.61 7.73 -3.55
N GLN A 249 2.17 8.89 -3.89
CA GLN A 249 1.78 9.67 -5.07
C GLN A 249 2.50 9.19 -6.33
N PRO A 250 1.80 8.77 -7.40
CA PRO A 250 2.44 8.26 -8.60
C PRO A 250 3.21 9.34 -9.36
N ALA A 251 4.32 8.94 -9.98
CA ALA A 251 5.11 9.73 -10.92
C ALA A 251 4.82 9.28 -12.35
N GLU A 252 5.22 10.12 -13.32
CA GLU A 252 5.26 9.70 -14.72
C GLU A 252 6.23 8.51 -14.88
N PRO A 253 5.81 7.42 -15.56
CA PRO A 253 6.68 6.30 -15.88
C PRO A 253 7.84 6.72 -16.78
N GLU A 254 8.99 6.08 -16.62
CA GLU A 254 10.17 6.28 -17.46
C GLU A 254 10.54 4.97 -18.17
N HIS A 255 10.74 5.02 -19.49
CA HIS A 255 11.24 3.90 -20.28
C HIS A 255 12.77 3.97 -20.38
N THR A 256 13.44 2.89 -20.03
CA THR A 256 14.91 2.81 -20.02
C THR A 256 15.35 1.35 -20.11
N THR A 257 16.63 1.04 -19.92
CA THR A 257 17.14 -0.33 -19.74
C THR A 257 17.63 -0.54 -18.31
N LEU A 258 17.98 -1.76 -17.92
CA LEU A 258 18.59 -2.01 -16.61
C LEU A 258 19.87 -1.18 -16.37
N ASP A 259 20.69 -0.98 -17.41
CA ASP A 259 21.87 -0.11 -17.33
C ASP A 259 21.49 1.38 -17.13
N GLY A 260 20.35 1.79 -17.69
CA GLY A 260 19.80 3.13 -17.54
C GLY A 260 18.99 3.34 -16.25
N LEU A 261 18.82 2.33 -15.40
CA LEU A 261 18.06 2.41 -14.15
C LEU A 261 18.69 3.39 -13.14
N ALA A 262 20.01 3.39 -13.02
CA ALA A 262 20.70 4.28 -12.06
C ALA A 262 20.44 5.78 -12.37
N PRO A 263 20.63 6.27 -13.61
CA PRO A 263 20.23 7.64 -13.98
C PRO A 263 18.75 7.97 -13.74
N ALA A 264 17.83 7.05 -14.05
CA ALA A 264 16.39 7.22 -13.80
C ALA A 264 16.12 7.41 -12.30
N LEU A 265 16.73 6.54 -11.48
CA LEU A 265 16.62 6.60 -10.03
C LEU A 265 17.22 7.88 -9.44
N GLU A 266 18.34 8.39 -9.97
CA GLU A 266 18.88 9.68 -9.55
C GLU A 266 17.89 10.83 -9.78
N ARG A 267 17.17 10.84 -10.90
CA ARG A 267 16.12 11.83 -11.18
C ARG A 267 14.98 11.73 -10.17
N ALA A 268 14.48 10.51 -9.95
CA ALA A 268 13.42 10.24 -8.98
C ALA A 268 13.83 10.66 -7.55
N LEU A 269 15.04 10.31 -7.11
CA LEU A 269 15.56 10.70 -5.80
C LEU A 269 15.79 12.21 -5.66
N ARG A 270 16.19 12.90 -6.73
CA ARG A 270 16.28 14.37 -6.74
C ARG A 270 14.91 15.02 -6.60
N ARG A 271 13.85 14.42 -7.13
CA ARG A 271 12.46 14.87 -6.94
C ARG A 271 12.00 14.59 -5.51
N ALA A 272 12.19 13.36 -5.03
CA ALA A 272 11.86 12.95 -3.67
C ALA A 272 12.55 13.83 -2.61
N SER A 273 13.83 14.14 -2.82
CA SER A 273 14.61 14.97 -1.89
C SER A 273 14.06 16.39 -1.75
N ARG A 274 13.48 16.98 -2.82
CA ARG A 274 12.81 18.29 -2.73
C ARG A 274 11.54 18.18 -1.90
N LEU A 275 10.69 17.19 -2.22
CA LEU A 275 9.45 16.91 -1.50
C LEU A 275 9.66 16.63 0.00
N TRP A 276 10.80 16.04 0.38
CA TRP A 276 11.15 15.78 1.78
C TRP A 276 11.83 16.95 2.49
N ALA A 277 12.56 17.80 1.77
CA ALA A 277 13.29 18.95 2.33
C ALA A 277 12.32 20.03 2.83
N ASP A 278 11.25 20.29 2.07
CA ASP A 278 10.25 21.32 2.35
C ASP A 278 9.40 21.02 3.61
N GLN A 279 9.57 19.83 4.21
CA GLN A 279 8.86 19.39 5.43
C GLN A 279 9.73 19.39 6.70
N ARG A 280 10.99 19.85 6.68
CA ARG A 280 11.88 19.84 7.85
C ARG A 280 11.75 21.08 8.76
N THR A 281 10.73 21.92 8.57
CA THR A 281 10.76 23.32 9.04
C THR A 281 10.20 23.60 10.43
N ASP A 282 9.72 22.64 11.22
CA ASP A 282 9.20 22.96 12.57
C ASP A 282 9.72 22.01 13.65
N GLY A 283 10.68 22.53 14.42
CA GLY A 283 11.32 21.90 15.57
C GLY A 283 12.73 22.46 15.75
N PRO A 284 13.22 22.69 16.98
CA PRO A 284 14.57 23.21 17.21
C PRO A 284 15.57 22.19 16.68
N ALA A 285 16.08 22.42 15.46
CA ALA A 285 17.02 21.58 14.70
C ALA A 285 17.40 20.30 15.45
N GLU A 286 16.45 19.36 15.54
CA GLU A 286 16.75 18.08 16.16
C GLU A 286 17.88 17.53 15.30
N ARG A 287 19.04 17.36 15.93
CA ARG A 287 20.19 16.73 15.28
C ARG A 287 19.64 15.54 14.52
N PRO A 288 19.92 15.40 13.21
CA PRO A 288 19.42 14.26 12.45
C PRO A 288 19.74 13.02 13.25
N ASP A 289 18.70 12.39 13.79
CA ASP A 289 18.87 11.26 14.68
C ASP A 289 19.63 10.20 13.88
N PRO A 290 20.87 9.84 14.27
CA PRO A 290 21.65 8.86 13.54
C PRO A 290 20.94 7.50 13.47
N GLU A 291 19.90 7.29 14.28
CA GLU A 291 19.12 6.06 14.34
C GLU A 291 17.99 5.95 13.31
N HIS A 292 17.54 7.05 12.69
CA HIS A 292 16.45 7.06 11.72
C HIS A 292 16.95 7.42 10.30
N PRO A 293 16.58 6.65 9.25
CA PRO A 293 17.05 6.93 7.91
C PRO A 293 16.33 8.16 7.37
N ALA A 294 17.03 8.96 6.56
CA ALA A 294 16.43 10.15 5.95
C ALA A 294 15.22 9.82 5.05
N ALA A 295 15.20 8.61 4.46
CA ALA A 295 14.08 8.00 3.73
C ALA A 295 14.40 6.54 3.36
N TYR A 296 13.36 5.79 2.99
CA TYR A 296 13.44 4.41 2.46
C TYR A 296 13.37 4.42 0.93
N VAL A 297 13.96 3.40 0.30
CA VAL A 297 13.77 3.12 -1.13
C VAL A 297 13.32 1.67 -1.28
N GLU A 298 12.09 1.48 -1.74
CA GLU A 298 11.46 0.17 -1.88
C GLU A 298 11.42 -0.21 -3.37
N PHE A 299 12.08 -1.30 -3.75
CA PHE A 299 12.05 -1.80 -5.13
C PHE A 299 11.03 -2.93 -5.27
N MET A 300 10.02 -2.74 -6.09
CA MET A 300 9.10 -3.80 -6.52
C MET A 300 9.64 -4.42 -7.80
N LEU A 301 10.08 -5.67 -7.70
CA LEU A 301 10.77 -6.36 -8.78
C LEU A 301 10.03 -7.66 -9.14
N PRO A 302 9.98 -8.03 -10.43
CA PRO A 302 9.57 -9.37 -10.81
C PRO A 302 10.58 -10.39 -10.30
N TYR A 303 10.15 -11.63 -10.21
CA TYR A 303 10.96 -12.75 -9.72
C TYR A 303 12.38 -12.82 -10.32
N GLU A 304 12.51 -12.57 -11.62
CA GLU A 304 13.76 -12.65 -12.36
C GLU A 304 14.77 -11.57 -11.95
N LEU A 305 14.29 -10.46 -11.39
CA LEU A 305 15.12 -9.33 -10.95
C LEU A 305 15.33 -9.30 -9.43
N LEU A 306 14.69 -10.17 -8.64
CA LEU A 306 14.84 -10.16 -7.18
C LEU A 306 16.30 -10.34 -6.73
N ASN A 307 17.11 -11.12 -7.45
CA ASN A 307 18.54 -11.26 -7.11
C ASN A 307 19.44 -10.10 -7.59
N HIS A 308 18.90 -9.15 -8.36
CA HIS A 308 19.66 -8.03 -8.90
C HIS A 308 20.13 -7.08 -7.77
N ASP A 309 21.33 -6.49 -7.92
CA ASP A 309 21.95 -5.67 -6.87
C ASP A 309 21.40 -4.24 -6.83
N MET A 310 20.14 -4.09 -6.39
CA MET A 310 19.52 -2.76 -6.28
C MET A 310 20.12 -1.89 -5.17
N ALA A 311 20.54 -2.52 -4.07
CA ALA A 311 21.21 -1.83 -2.97
C ALA A 311 22.60 -1.29 -3.37
N GLY A 312 23.32 -2.02 -4.23
CA GLY A 312 24.64 -1.69 -4.74
C GLY A 312 24.67 -0.66 -5.88
N LEU A 313 23.52 -0.27 -6.43
CA LEU A 313 23.44 0.73 -7.51
C LEU A 313 24.23 1.99 -7.16
N ARG A 314 25.15 2.35 -8.05
CA ARG A 314 26.08 3.47 -7.86
C ARG A 314 25.43 4.75 -8.37
N LEU A 315 25.06 5.63 -7.45
CA LEU A 315 24.43 6.91 -7.76
C LEU A 315 25.33 8.08 -7.40
N ARG A 316 25.30 9.13 -8.22
CA ARG A 316 25.97 10.41 -7.95
C ARG A 316 25.02 11.31 -7.17
N PHE A 317 25.46 11.73 -5.98
CA PHE A 317 24.77 12.71 -5.17
C PHE A 317 25.56 14.02 -5.17
N GLY A 318 25.03 15.05 -5.84
CA GLY A 318 25.74 16.32 -6.04
C GLY A 318 27.01 16.16 -6.86
N ASP A 319 28.07 16.88 -6.50
CA ASP A 319 29.35 16.88 -7.23
C ASP A 319 30.30 15.75 -6.80
N GLY A 320 29.86 14.87 -5.89
CA GLY A 320 30.67 13.78 -5.35
C GLY A 320 30.83 12.56 -6.27
N ALA A 321 31.68 11.63 -5.84
CA ALA A 321 31.84 10.32 -6.48
C ALA A 321 30.58 9.45 -6.33
N ALA A 322 30.36 8.55 -7.29
CA ALA A 322 29.23 7.64 -7.26
C ALA A 322 29.35 6.64 -6.09
N MET A 323 28.32 6.54 -5.26
CA MET A 323 28.28 5.68 -4.09
C MET A 323 27.08 4.74 -4.13
N SER A 324 27.18 3.61 -3.42
CA SER A 324 26.06 2.67 -3.32
C SER A 324 24.85 3.34 -2.68
N LEU A 325 23.68 3.13 -3.28
CA LEU A 325 22.39 3.63 -2.81
C LEU A 325 22.15 3.31 -1.32
N ALA A 326 22.51 2.10 -0.90
CA ALA A 326 22.31 1.61 0.46
C ALA A 326 23.13 2.34 1.54
N LEU A 327 24.16 3.10 1.17
CA LEU A 327 24.89 3.93 2.14
C LEU A 327 24.03 5.10 2.61
N LYS A 328 23.18 5.65 1.74
CA LYS A 328 22.35 6.82 2.04
C LYS A 328 20.93 6.44 2.47
N TYR A 329 20.32 5.44 1.85
CA TYR A 329 18.92 5.07 2.06
C TYR A 329 18.76 3.65 2.61
N ALA A 330 17.65 3.40 3.32
CA ALA A 330 17.26 2.05 3.69
C ALA A 330 16.61 1.39 2.46
N VAL A 331 17.33 0.46 1.81
CA VAL A 331 16.89 -0.17 0.56
C VAL A 331 16.33 -1.57 0.82
N HIS A 332 15.15 -1.87 0.32
CA HIS A 332 14.57 -3.22 0.38
C HIS A 332 13.83 -3.60 -0.90
N LEU A 333 13.63 -4.91 -1.04
CA LEU A 333 12.98 -5.54 -2.19
C LEU A 333 11.56 -5.96 -1.82
N ARG A 334 10.69 -5.93 -2.81
CA ARG A 334 9.28 -6.36 -2.78
C ARG A 334 8.98 -7.11 -4.07
N SER A 335 7.99 -7.98 -4.04
CA SER A 335 7.62 -8.78 -5.22
C SER A 335 6.57 -8.04 -6.04
N LEU A 336 6.93 -7.66 -7.27
CA LEU A 336 5.99 -7.09 -8.24
C LEU A 336 4.89 -8.11 -8.58
N ASP A 337 5.23 -9.40 -8.69
CA ASP A 337 4.29 -10.48 -8.94
C ASP A 337 3.21 -10.59 -7.85
N ARG A 338 3.60 -10.44 -6.58
CA ARG A 338 2.64 -10.41 -5.47
C ARG A 338 1.81 -9.13 -5.46
N MET A 339 2.36 -7.98 -5.83
CA MET A 339 1.56 -6.74 -5.95
C MET A 339 0.46 -6.85 -7.02
N ARG A 340 0.70 -7.67 -8.05
CA ARG A 340 -0.24 -7.95 -9.15
C ARG A 340 -1.22 -9.07 -8.85
N THR A 341 -1.07 -9.80 -7.74
CA THR A 341 -1.96 -10.93 -7.45
C THR A 341 -3.32 -10.43 -6.96
N ASP A 342 -4.38 -10.91 -7.61
CA ASP A 342 -5.75 -10.72 -7.15
C ASP A 342 -6.27 -11.95 -6.36
N ASP A 343 -5.39 -12.93 -6.06
CA ASP A 343 -5.76 -14.13 -5.31
C ASP A 343 -6.03 -13.79 -3.83
N PRO A 344 -7.28 -13.92 -3.35
CA PRO A 344 -7.63 -13.58 -1.97
C PRO A 344 -6.99 -14.51 -0.94
N VAL A 345 -6.67 -15.75 -1.30
CA VAL A 345 -6.03 -16.73 -0.39
C VAL A 345 -4.59 -16.33 -0.13
N VAL A 346 -3.85 -15.99 -1.19
CA VAL A 346 -2.47 -15.49 -1.09
C VAL A 346 -2.42 -14.20 -0.29
N MET A 347 -3.35 -13.27 -0.55
CA MET A 347 -3.46 -12.01 0.18
C MET A 347 -3.78 -12.22 1.68
N ALA A 348 -4.67 -13.16 2.00
CA ALA A 348 -5.00 -13.50 3.39
C ALA A 348 -3.80 -14.11 4.13
N ALA A 349 -3.11 -15.09 3.53
CA ALA A 349 -1.93 -15.72 4.10
C ALA A 349 -0.81 -14.70 4.34
N TRP A 350 -0.60 -13.79 3.39
CA TRP A 350 0.37 -12.71 3.51
C TRP A 350 0.05 -11.77 4.68
N ARG A 351 -1.19 -11.31 4.79
CA ARG A 351 -1.63 -10.45 5.90
C ARG A 351 -1.50 -11.14 7.25
N GLU A 352 -1.84 -12.43 7.33
CA GLU A 352 -1.72 -13.21 8.58
C GLU A 352 -0.26 -13.33 9.02
N ARG A 353 0.63 -13.81 8.15
CA ARG A 353 2.05 -13.95 8.50
C ARG A 353 2.72 -12.61 8.78
N TRP A 354 2.31 -11.54 8.11
CA TRP A 354 2.75 -10.19 8.44
C TRP A 354 2.30 -9.75 9.83
N ARG A 355 1.03 -9.95 10.18
CA ARG A 355 0.53 -9.66 11.54
C ARG A 355 1.30 -10.46 12.60
N THR A 356 1.61 -11.73 12.33
CA THR A 356 2.45 -12.57 13.20
C THR A 356 3.88 -12.03 13.31
N LEU A 357 4.52 -11.60 12.22
CA LEU A 357 5.84 -10.94 12.26
C LEU A 357 5.83 -9.69 13.14
N ARG A 358 4.74 -8.93 13.09
CA ARG A 358 4.58 -7.67 13.85
C ARG A 358 4.32 -7.91 15.33
N ARG A 359 3.55 -8.95 15.66
CA ARG A 359 3.21 -9.30 17.05
C ARG A 359 4.31 -10.08 17.75
N ASP A 360 4.84 -11.10 17.09
CA ASP A 360 5.66 -12.16 17.71
C ASP A 360 7.14 -12.07 17.28
N GLY A 361 7.46 -11.21 16.31
CA GLY A 361 8.82 -10.99 15.83
C GLY A 361 9.28 -12.02 14.78
N VAL A 362 10.60 -12.13 14.63
CA VAL A 362 11.21 -12.96 13.59
C VAL A 362 11.41 -14.40 14.06
N LYS A 363 10.76 -15.34 13.38
CA LYS A 363 11.06 -16.77 13.45
C LYS A 363 11.49 -17.27 12.07
N VAL A 364 12.76 -17.64 11.96
CA VAL A 364 13.39 -18.01 10.69
C VAL A 364 13.14 -19.47 10.34
N HIS A 365 12.76 -19.73 9.09
CA HIS A 365 12.79 -21.05 8.47
C HIS A 365 13.87 -21.06 7.37
N SER A 366 14.89 -21.90 7.51
CA SER A 366 16.04 -21.92 6.60
C SER A 366 15.86 -22.92 5.46
N TRP A 367 16.20 -22.53 4.24
CA TRP A 367 16.38 -23.43 3.11
C TRP A 367 17.86 -23.62 2.81
N LEU A 368 18.30 -24.88 2.71
CA LEU A 368 19.69 -25.32 2.51
C LEU A 368 19.65 -26.51 1.53
N GLY A 369 19.41 -26.29 0.24
CA GLY A 369 19.25 -27.45 -0.63
C GLY A 369 19.12 -27.17 -2.12
N PRO A 370 19.84 -27.91 -2.97
CA PRO A 370 19.57 -27.97 -4.40
C PRO A 370 18.61 -29.11 -4.80
N ASP A 371 18.31 -30.07 -3.92
CA ASP A 371 17.50 -31.26 -4.27
C ASP A 371 15.98 -30.97 -4.31
N PRO A 372 15.29 -31.22 -5.43
CA PRO A 372 13.83 -31.07 -5.54
C PRO A 372 13.03 -31.90 -4.52
N GLY A 373 13.53 -33.07 -4.12
CA GLY A 373 12.87 -33.93 -3.12
C GLY A 373 12.89 -33.33 -1.71
N ASP A 374 13.85 -32.47 -1.43
CA ASP A 374 13.94 -31.73 -0.18
C ASP A 374 13.07 -30.47 -0.22
N LEU A 375 12.80 -29.92 -1.41
CA LEU A 375 11.99 -28.71 -1.56
C LEU A 375 10.53 -28.97 -1.18
N ALA A 376 9.93 -30.07 -1.65
CA ALA A 376 8.54 -30.40 -1.30
C ALA A 376 8.36 -30.66 0.21
N LYS A 377 9.34 -31.31 0.85
CA LYS A 377 9.35 -31.52 2.31
C LYS A 377 9.48 -30.20 3.06
N TRP A 378 10.37 -29.33 2.60
CA TRP A 378 10.57 -28.00 3.17
C TRP A 378 9.33 -27.12 3.04
N GLN A 379 8.69 -27.11 1.87
CA GLN A 379 7.42 -26.41 1.65
C GLN A 379 6.33 -26.92 2.59
N THR A 380 6.20 -28.24 2.72
CA THR A 380 5.24 -28.87 3.65
C THR A 380 5.53 -28.47 5.11
N ALA A 381 6.80 -28.43 5.50
CA ALA A 381 7.21 -27.99 6.84
C ALA A 381 6.88 -26.50 7.07
N LEU A 382 7.19 -25.63 6.10
CA LEU A 382 6.88 -24.19 6.18
C LEU A 382 5.37 -23.93 6.28
N ALA A 383 4.56 -24.64 5.50
CA ALA A 383 3.10 -24.58 5.55
C ALA A 383 2.56 -25.07 6.91
N GLY A 384 3.18 -26.12 7.48
CA GLY A 384 2.87 -26.64 8.81
C GLY A 384 3.29 -25.74 9.98
N GLU A 385 4.12 -24.73 9.74
CA GLU A 385 4.63 -23.81 10.76
C GLU A 385 4.12 -22.36 10.52
N PRO A 386 2.87 -22.03 10.89
CA PRO A 386 2.31 -20.68 10.68
C PRO A 386 3.06 -19.59 11.46
N GLY A 387 3.73 -19.95 12.56
CA GLY A 387 4.56 -19.04 13.34
C GLY A 387 5.90 -18.67 12.68
N CYS A 388 6.30 -19.30 11.59
CA CYS A 388 7.48 -18.89 10.82
C CYS A 388 7.15 -17.62 10.01
N THR A 389 7.93 -16.56 10.24
CA THR A 389 7.67 -15.22 9.71
C THR A 389 8.76 -14.73 8.76
N ALA A 390 9.89 -15.45 8.68
CA ALA A 390 11.00 -15.13 7.81
C ALA A 390 11.62 -16.37 7.18
N VAL A 391 12.20 -16.21 5.99
CA VAL A 391 13.02 -17.25 5.35
C VAL A 391 14.44 -16.77 5.07
N VAL A 392 15.40 -17.68 5.26
CA VAL A 392 16.80 -17.48 4.88
C VAL A 392 17.17 -18.57 3.87
N LEU A 393 17.51 -18.14 2.66
CA LEU A 393 17.70 -19.03 1.50
C LEU A 393 18.99 -18.71 0.76
N ASP A 394 19.41 -19.63 -0.09
CA ASP A 394 20.44 -19.36 -1.09
C ASP A 394 19.91 -18.38 -2.16
N ALA A 395 20.81 -17.72 -2.88
CA ALA A 395 20.39 -16.73 -3.88
C ALA A 395 19.46 -17.36 -4.92
N PRO A 396 18.32 -16.70 -5.26
CA PRO A 396 17.38 -17.18 -6.27
C PRO A 396 17.91 -16.90 -7.69
N GLY A 397 19.15 -17.30 -7.96
CA GLY A 397 19.81 -17.23 -9.27
C GLY A 397 19.71 -18.54 -10.06
N ASP A 398 19.36 -19.65 -9.40
CA ASP A 398 19.02 -20.93 -10.03
C ASP A 398 17.52 -21.25 -9.84
N GLU A 399 17.03 -22.22 -10.61
CA GLU A 399 15.62 -22.60 -10.64
C GLU A 399 15.11 -23.15 -9.30
N SER A 400 15.95 -23.89 -8.56
CA SER A 400 15.56 -24.53 -7.30
C SER A 400 15.38 -23.49 -6.19
N ALA A 401 16.37 -22.60 -6.02
CA ALA A 401 16.32 -21.51 -5.05
C ALA A 401 15.22 -20.50 -5.39
N LEU A 402 15.00 -20.21 -6.68
CA LEU A 402 13.89 -19.36 -7.11
C LEU A 402 12.54 -20.01 -6.80
N THR A 403 12.39 -21.32 -7.03
CA THR A 403 11.17 -22.05 -6.69
C THR A 403 10.93 -22.06 -5.18
N ALA A 404 11.97 -22.21 -4.36
CA ALA A 404 11.88 -22.08 -2.91
C ALA A 404 11.39 -20.69 -2.47
N LEU A 405 11.92 -19.62 -3.08
CA LEU A 405 11.45 -18.26 -2.82
C LEU A 405 9.98 -18.08 -3.21
N LYS A 406 9.59 -18.51 -4.41
CA LYS A 406 8.19 -18.45 -4.88
C LYS A 406 7.24 -19.19 -3.92
N ALA A 407 7.64 -20.36 -3.43
CA ALA A 407 6.87 -21.11 -2.44
C ALA A 407 6.73 -20.35 -1.11
N ALA A 408 7.83 -19.79 -0.59
CA ALA A 408 7.78 -18.99 0.64
C ALA A 408 6.80 -17.82 0.53
N LEU A 409 6.81 -17.15 -0.63
CA LEU A 409 5.96 -16.01 -0.91
C LEU A 409 4.48 -16.39 -1.07
N ALA A 410 4.20 -17.55 -1.69
CA ALA A 410 2.86 -18.13 -1.76
C ALA A 410 2.32 -18.49 -0.36
N GLU A 411 3.18 -18.98 0.54
CA GLU A 411 2.85 -19.23 1.95
C GLU A 411 2.66 -17.95 2.78
N GLY A 412 2.85 -16.76 2.19
CA GLY A 412 2.59 -15.49 2.85
C GLY A 412 3.81 -14.85 3.52
N ILE A 413 5.02 -15.40 3.38
CA ILE A 413 6.22 -14.83 4.00
C ILE A 413 6.51 -13.43 3.44
N GLY A 414 6.61 -12.43 4.32
CA GLY A 414 6.92 -11.04 3.96
C GLY A 414 8.37 -10.62 4.20
N LEU A 415 9.18 -11.47 4.85
CA LEU A 415 10.58 -11.22 5.17
C LEU A 415 11.46 -12.35 4.64
N ALA A 416 12.37 -12.03 3.72
CA ALA A 416 13.34 -12.99 3.20
C ALA A 416 14.74 -12.37 3.06
N VAL A 417 15.78 -13.18 3.28
CA VAL A 417 17.18 -12.74 3.21
C VAL A 417 18.04 -13.80 2.53
N TRP A 418 18.92 -13.35 1.64
CA TRP A 418 19.92 -14.20 1.00
C TRP A 418 21.22 -13.44 0.69
N ASP A 419 22.31 -14.19 0.52
CA ASP A 419 23.58 -13.68 0.01
C ASP A 419 23.56 -13.79 -1.52
N ARG A 420 23.54 -12.67 -2.23
CA ARG A 420 23.40 -12.62 -3.70
C ARG A 420 24.47 -13.38 -4.48
N ARG A 421 25.59 -13.74 -3.84
CA ARG A 421 26.71 -14.46 -4.47
C ARG A 421 26.43 -15.95 -4.71
N GLY A 422 25.31 -16.49 -4.24
CA GLY A 422 24.94 -17.89 -4.43
C GLY A 422 24.59 -18.55 -3.10
N VAL A 423 25.34 -19.61 -2.74
CA VAL A 423 25.12 -20.38 -1.51
C VAL A 423 25.35 -19.51 -0.27
N PHE A 424 24.37 -19.51 0.62
CA PHE A 424 24.40 -18.73 1.85
C PHE A 424 25.08 -19.52 2.96
N ALA A 425 26.40 -19.36 3.08
CA ALA A 425 27.24 -20.05 4.06
C ALA A 425 26.75 -19.86 5.51
N HIS A 426 26.88 -20.90 6.33
CA HIS A 426 26.36 -20.95 7.71
C HIS A 426 26.83 -19.77 8.58
N GLU A 427 28.13 -19.46 8.56
CA GLU A 427 28.75 -18.33 9.28
C GLU A 427 28.07 -16.99 8.96
N ARG A 428 27.64 -16.80 7.71
CA ARG A 428 26.98 -15.56 7.27
C ARG A 428 25.50 -15.56 7.68
N ARG A 429 24.85 -16.73 7.76
CA ARG A 429 23.49 -16.86 8.31
C ARG A 429 23.46 -16.51 9.79
N GLU A 430 24.49 -16.87 10.55
CA GLU A 430 24.62 -16.47 11.97
C GLU A 430 24.66 -14.94 12.13
N VAL A 431 25.33 -14.22 11.23
CA VAL A 431 25.31 -12.74 11.21
C VAL A 431 23.89 -12.21 11.03
N VAL A 432 23.09 -12.79 10.13
CA VAL A 432 21.68 -12.39 9.94
C VAL A 432 20.83 -12.69 11.17
N SER A 433 20.99 -13.87 11.76
CA SER A 433 20.32 -14.24 13.01
C SER A 433 20.67 -13.27 14.14
N ALA A 434 21.93 -12.86 14.26
CA ALA A 434 22.37 -11.86 15.23
C ALA A 434 21.76 -10.48 14.96
N VAL A 435 21.61 -10.08 13.69
CA VAL A 435 20.91 -8.83 13.32
C VAL A 435 19.44 -8.88 13.76
N PHE A 436 18.73 -9.98 13.50
CA PHE A 436 17.34 -10.15 13.93
C PHE A 436 17.19 -10.20 15.45
N ALA A 437 18.14 -10.81 16.17
CA ALA A 437 18.14 -10.82 17.62
C ALA A 437 18.50 -9.45 18.25
N SER A 438 19.13 -8.55 17.49
CA SER A 438 19.57 -7.24 17.98
C SER A 438 18.50 -6.15 17.97
N VAL A 439 17.35 -6.39 17.34
CA VAL A 439 16.24 -5.43 17.25
C VAL A 439 15.16 -5.75 18.28
N SER A 440 14.55 -4.72 18.88
CA SER A 440 13.48 -4.90 19.86
C SER A 440 12.11 -5.06 19.21
N THR A 441 11.92 -4.49 18.01
CA THR A 441 10.71 -4.63 17.20
C THR A 441 11.07 -5.00 15.77
N SER A 442 10.19 -5.75 15.09
CA SER A 442 10.43 -6.15 13.69
C SER A 442 10.51 -4.95 12.75
N THR A 443 9.90 -3.82 13.09
CA THR A 443 9.98 -2.57 12.31
C THR A 443 11.34 -1.92 12.27
N GLN A 444 12.25 -2.29 13.18
CA GLN A 444 13.64 -1.82 13.17
C GLN A 444 14.55 -2.64 12.24
N ILE A 445 14.09 -3.77 11.70
CA ILE A 445 14.91 -4.67 10.87
C ILE A 445 15.48 -3.96 9.64
N PRO A 446 14.70 -3.19 8.83
CA PRO A 446 15.26 -2.48 7.68
C PRO A 446 16.42 -1.54 8.05
N LEU A 447 16.34 -0.89 9.21
CA LEU A 447 17.39 -0.03 9.74
C LEU A 447 18.62 -0.81 10.18
N ALA A 448 18.42 -1.94 10.86
CA ALA A 448 19.52 -2.82 11.25
C ALA A 448 20.28 -3.35 10.02
N ILE A 449 19.56 -3.71 8.96
CA ILE A 449 20.15 -4.11 7.67
C ILE A 449 20.92 -2.93 7.05
N GLN A 450 20.36 -1.72 7.02
CA GLN A 450 21.09 -0.55 6.52
C GLN A 450 22.39 -0.31 7.31
N ARG A 451 22.37 -0.42 8.64
CA ARG A 451 23.56 -0.30 9.50
C ARG A 451 24.58 -1.38 9.17
N LEU A 452 24.16 -2.62 8.94
CA LEU A 452 25.03 -3.70 8.46
C LEU A 452 25.71 -3.33 7.14
N ARG A 453 24.95 -2.82 6.15
CA ARG A 453 25.49 -2.39 4.85
C ARG A 453 26.51 -1.25 4.98
N ARG A 454 26.23 -0.25 5.82
CA ARG A 454 27.16 0.86 6.10
C ARG A 454 28.47 0.37 6.74
N ARG A 455 28.38 -0.52 7.74
CA ARG A 455 29.56 -1.09 8.40
C ARG A 455 30.41 -1.91 7.43
N ALA A 456 29.76 -2.64 6.52
CA ALA A 456 30.44 -3.44 5.51
C ALA A 456 31.34 -2.62 4.58
N GLU A 457 31.07 -1.33 4.38
CA GLU A 457 31.89 -0.47 3.50
C GLU A 457 33.32 -0.31 4.02
N HIS A 458 33.49 -0.27 5.35
CA HIS A 458 34.78 -0.15 6.01
C HIS A 458 35.47 -1.51 6.25
N ASP A 459 34.79 -2.63 5.99
CA ASP A 459 35.35 -3.97 6.13
C ASP A 459 35.88 -4.47 4.77
N VAL A 460 37.16 -4.88 4.77
CA VAL A 460 37.91 -5.29 3.57
C VAL A 460 37.97 -6.81 3.44
N ALA A 461 37.82 -7.58 4.53
CA ALA A 461 38.00 -9.04 4.51
C ALA A 461 37.21 -9.83 5.59
N GLY A 462 36.41 -9.16 6.42
CA GLY A 462 35.68 -9.79 7.52
C GLY A 462 34.26 -10.25 7.17
N PRO A 463 33.55 -10.85 8.14
CA PRO A 463 32.20 -11.37 7.96
C PRO A 463 31.17 -10.27 7.65
N LEU A 464 31.47 -8.99 7.95
CA LEU A 464 30.58 -7.87 7.63
C LEU A 464 30.52 -7.58 6.13
N LEU A 465 31.42 -8.15 5.31
CA LEU A 465 31.30 -8.15 3.84
C LEU A 465 29.94 -8.69 3.36
N LEU A 466 29.25 -9.51 4.16
CA LEU A 466 27.88 -9.91 3.89
C LEU A 466 26.97 -8.69 3.61
N GLY A 467 27.14 -7.58 4.33
CA GLY A 467 26.35 -6.37 4.13
C GLY A 467 26.41 -5.83 2.70
N LYS A 468 27.54 -5.98 1.99
CA LYS A 468 27.64 -5.56 0.58
C LYS A 468 26.79 -6.45 -0.33
N HIS A 469 26.59 -7.71 0.03
CA HIS A 469 25.97 -8.74 -0.80
C HIS A 469 24.59 -9.21 -0.34
N ILE A 470 24.06 -8.66 0.75
CA ILE A 470 22.77 -9.05 1.30
C ILE A 470 21.62 -8.47 0.47
N ALA A 471 20.82 -9.37 -0.10
CA ALA A 471 19.48 -9.02 -0.55
C ALA A 471 18.52 -9.11 0.62
N PHE A 472 17.65 -8.11 0.72
CA PHE A 472 16.73 -7.94 1.84
C PHE A 472 15.34 -7.68 1.28
N PHE A 473 14.48 -8.67 1.41
CA PHE A 473 13.09 -8.63 1.00
C PHE A 473 12.22 -8.27 2.20
N TRP A 474 11.45 -7.21 2.06
CA TRP A 474 10.57 -6.65 3.09
C TRP A 474 9.29 -6.19 2.42
N ASP A 475 8.27 -7.02 2.50
CA ASP A 475 7.06 -6.91 1.70
C ASP A 475 5.81 -6.81 2.58
N ASP A 476 5.39 -5.58 2.85
CA ASP A 476 4.28 -5.23 3.74
C ASP A 476 2.93 -5.22 2.99
N PRO A 477 1.98 -6.13 3.31
CA PRO A 477 0.68 -6.21 2.64
C PRO A 477 -0.25 -5.02 2.90
N THR A 478 0.10 -4.12 3.83
CA THR A 478 -0.67 -2.90 4.10
C THR A 478 -0.21 -1.72 3.24
N ARG A 479 0.95 -1.85 2.59
CA ARG A 479 1.60 -0.80 1.80
C ARG A 479 1.55 -1.10 0.31
N LEU A 480 0.34 -1.29 -0.22
CA LEU A 480 0.12 -1.58 -1.64
C LEU A 480 0.12 -0.29 -2.47
N VAL A 481 0.57 -0.38 -3.72
CA VAL A 481 0.41 0.67 -4.72
C VAL A 481 -0.28 0.10 -5.95
N ASP A 482 -0.91 0.95 -6.74
CA ASP A 482 -1.51 0.53 -8.01
C ASP A 482 -0.42 0.37 -9.08
N VAL A 483 0.10 -0.86 -9.23
CA VAL A 483 1.20 -1.19 -10.14
C VAL A 483 0.76 -1.32 -11.61
N ASP A 484 -0.54 -1.54 -11.85
CA ASP A 484 -1.10 -1.74 -13.19
C ASP A 484 -1.77 -0.48 -13.72
N VAL A 485 -1.08 0.65 -13.58
CA VAL A 485 -1.36 1.83 -14.40
C VAL A 485 -0.94 1.48 -15.83
N HIS A 486 -1.91 1.01 -16.61
CA HIS A 486 -1.74 0.77 -18.04
C HIS A 486 -1.17 2.02 -18.69
N GLU A 487 -0.13 1.86 -19.53
CA GLU A 487 0.22 2.86 -20.54
C GLU A 487 -1.00 3.04 -21.44
N GLY A 488 -1.83 4.01 -21.07
CA GLY A 488 -3.14 4.26 -21.64
C GLY A 488 -4.27 4.18 -20.61
N ALA A 489 -4.55 5.32 -19.98
CA ALA A 489 -5.73 5.65 -19.16
C ALA A 489 -5.75 5.11 -17.72
N GLY A 490 -5.51 6.05 -16.79
CA GLY A 490 -5.61 5.89 -15.34
C GLY A 490 -6.89 5.19 -14.89
N LEU A 491 -6.69 4.20 -14.04
CA LEU A 491 -7.70 3.68 -13.14
C LEU A 491 -7.24 4.12 -11.74
N ILE A 492 -8.10 4.86 -11.05
CA ILE A 492 -7.95 5.19 -9.63
C ILE A 492 -8.46 3.98 -8.86
N ARG A 493 -7.58 3.22 -8.19
CA ARG A 493 -8.00 2.25 -7.16
C ARG A 493 -8.30 3.01 -5.86
N HIS A 494 -9.56 2.95 -5.43
CA HIS A 494 -9.98 3.43 -4.11
C HIS A 494 -9.21 2.69 -3.00
N GLY A 495 -8.47 3.45 -2.21
CA GLY A 495 -7.96 3.00 -0.92
C GLY A 495 -9.15 2.76 0.01
N ALA A 496 -9.40 1.48 0.34
CA ALA A 496 -10.24 1.14 1.48
C ALA A 496 -9.48 1.55 2.75
N SER A 497 -9.87 2.69 3.32
CA SER A 497 -9.57 3.03 4.71
C SER A 497 -10.10 1.89 5.59
N GLY A 498 -9.18 1.14 6.20
CA GLY A 498 -9.49 0.11 7.17
C GLY A 498 -9.92 0.72 8.49
N THR A 499 -11.16 1.20 8.57
CA THR A 499 -11.83 1.53 9.84
C THR A 499 -13.32 1.25 9.72
N ALA A 500 -13.73 0.01 10.01
CA ALA A 500 -15.06 -0.42 10.51
C ALA A 500 -15.39 -1.87 10.09
N VAL A 501 -14.75 -2.88 10.69
CA VAL A 501 -15.32 -4.25 10.72
C VAL A 501 -15.20 -4.93 12.11
N ASP A 502 -14.36 -4.45 13.04
CA ASP A 502 -14.17 -5.12 14.35
C ASP A 502 -15.15 -4.73 15.48
N ALA A 503 -16.35 -4.20 15.17
CA ALA A 503 -17.29 -3.74 16.20
C ALA A 503 -18.60 -4.55 16.33
N LEU A 504 -18.75 -5.72 15.70
CA LEU A 504 -20.03 -6.47 15.74
C LEU A 504 -19.92 -7.99 15.97
N VAL A 505 -18.88 -8.45 16.69
CA VAL A 505 -18.83 -9.82 17.24
C VAL A 505 -18.38 -9.75 18.70
N GLY A 506 -19.28 -9.33 19.59
CA GLY A 506 -18.94 -9.15 20.99
C GLY A 506 -20.07 -8.71 21.90
N ALA A 507 -21.30 -9.19 21.70
CA ALA A 507 -22.35 -9.11 22.71
C ALA A 507 -23.51 -10.04 22.32
N GLU A 508 -23.49 -11.28 22.81
CA GLU A 508 -24.69 -12.00 23.25
C GLU A 508 -24.24 -13.34 23.85
N ALA A 509 -23.98 -13.33 25.15
CA ALA A 509 -23.98 -14.52 25.99
C ALA A 509 -24.96 -14.30 27.14
N ASP A 510 -25.84 -15.28 27.28
CA ASP A 510 -26.64 -15.66 28.44
C ASP A 510 -27.80 -14.75 28.88
N VAL A 511 -29.03 -15.26 28.75
CA VAL A 511 -29.86 -15.76 29.87
C VAL A 511 -31.27 -16.10 29.32
N TYR A 512 -31.62 -17.40 29.23
CA TYR A 512 -32.81 -17.98 29.88
C TYR A 512 -32.95 -19.50 29.64
N GLY A 513 -32.74 -20.27 30.71
CA GLY A 513 -33.63 -21.32 31.24
C GLY A 513 -34.39 -22.29 30.33
N ASP A 514 -33.83 -23.51 30.25
CA ASP A 514 -34.46 -24.81 30.57
C ASP A 514 -35.99 -24.95 30.49
N THR A 515 -36.47 -25.85 29.62
CA THR A 515 -37.58 -26.76 29.92
C THR A 515 -37.60 -27.95 28.95
N VAL A 516 -37.76 -29.13 29.56
CA VAL A 516 -37.87 -30.48 29.02
C VAL A 516 -39.30 -30.70 28.47
N ASP A 517 -39.47 -31.34 27.30
CA ASP A 517 -40.33 -32.54 27.20
C ASP A 517 -40.19 -33.32 25.86
N GLU A 518 -40.43 -34.62 25.99
CA GLU A 518 -40.41 -35.71 25.01
C GLU A 518 -41.45 -35.58 23.88
N THR A 519 -41.18 -36.10 22.68
CA THR A 519 -41.83 -37.32 22.10
C THR A 519 -41.71 -37.44 20.56
N LEU A 520 -41.31 -38.66 20.16
CA LEU A 520 -41.82 -39.49 19.05
C LEU A 520 -41.72 -39.03 17.57
N GLY A 521 -41.05 -39.86 16.76
CA GLY A 521 -41.50 -40.18 15.40
C GLY A 521 -40.45 -40.27 14.30
N GLY A 522 -39.78 -41.43 14.15
CA GLY A 522 -39.39 -41.93 12.81
C GLY A 522 -40.61 -42.58 12.12
N PRO A 523 -40.49 -43.22 10.92
CA PRO A 523 -39.25 -43.68 10.29
C PRO A 523 -39.23 -43.65 8.73
N THR A 524 -38.17 -44.28 8.18
CA THR A 524 -38.01 -44.98 6.87
C THR A 524 -37.50 -44.26 5.63
N GLY A 525 -36.43 -44.84 5.05
CA GLY A 525 -35.92 -44.56 3.71
C GLY A 525 -34.53 -45.16 3.43
N GLN A 526 -34.38 -46.49 3.53
CA GLN A 526 -33.20 -47.25 3.05
C GLN A 526 -33.32 -47.58 1.55
N SER A 527 -32.20 -47.51 0.82
CA SER A 527 -31.80 -48.37 -0.32
C SER A 527 -30.31 -48.09 -0.58
N THR A 528 -29.32 -48.93 -0.22
CA THR A 528 -28.82 -50.16 -0.88
C THR A 528 -28.76 -50.05 -2.42
N GLY A 529 -27.72 -50.46 -3.15
CA GLY A 529 -26.44 -51.13 -2.86
C GLY A 529 -25.63 -51.29 -4.17
N PHE A 530 -24.32 -51.49 -4.09
CA PHE A 530 -23.52 -52.61 -4.65
C PHE A 530 -22.52 -52.08 -5.70
N GLY A 531 -21.27 -52.54 -5.80
CA GLY A 531 -20.64 -53.69 -5.15
C GLY A 531 -19.11 -53.71 -5.29
N ALA A 532 -18.55 -54.64 -4.53
CA ALA A 532 -17.14 -54.94 -4.32
C ALA A 532 -16.48 -55.76 -5.45
N ARG A 533 -15.13 -55.74 -5.48
CA ARG A 533 -14.22 -56.91 -5.39
C ARG A 533 -12.77 -56.41 -5.49
N ASP A 534 -11.88 -56.54 -4.50
CA ASP A 534 -11.33 -57.74 -3.84
C ASP A 534 -10.16 -58.37 -4.64
N SER A 535 -8.93 -58.29 -4.13
CA SER A 535 -8.01 -59.43 -3.96
C SER A 535 -6.54 -59.04 -3.67
N ARG A 536 -6.11 -59.50 -2.49
CA ARG A 536 -4.91 -60.33 -2.21
C ARG A 536 -3.58 -59.73 -1.73
N ASP A 537 -3.33 -60.11 -0.48
CA ASP A 537 -2.11 -60.32 0.30
C ASP A 537 -1.04 -61.26 -0.29
N LEU A 538 0.08 -61.29 0.47
CA LEU A 538 1.14 -62.31 0.68
C LEU A 538 2.52 -61.80 0.23
N HIS A 539 3.63 -61.87 0.97
CA HIS A 539 4.03 -62.67 2.14
C HIS A 539 5.24 -61.99 2.85
N GLU A 540 5.29 -62.08 4.19
CA GLU A 540 6.39 -62.43 5.13
C GLU A 540 7.88 -62.23 4.71
N THR A 541 8.83 -61.78 5.55
CA THR A 541 9.33 -62.44 6.78
C THR A 541 10.47 -61.62 7.45
N SER A 542 10.53 -61.62 8.81
CA SER A 542 11.68 -61.94 9.70
C SER A 542 13.04 -61.21 9.54
N THR A 543 13.85 -60.77 10.53
CA THR A 543 14.23 -61.35 11.85
C THR A 543 15.13 -60.39 12.67
N ALA A 544 14.94 -60.35 13.99
CA ALA A 544 15.88 -60.31 15.15
C ALA A 544 17.13 -59.38 15.29
N GLY A 545 17.32 -58.89 16.53
CA GLY A 545 18.61 -58.86 17.27
C GLY A 545 19.00 -57.53 17.94
N SER A 546 18.73 -57.28 19.25
CA SER A 546 19.56 -57.55 20.45
C SER A 546 20.68 -56.50 20.74
N VAL A 547 20.57 -55.61 21.75
CA VAL A 547 21.03 -55.66 23.18
C VAL A 547 22.39 -54.97 23.48
N ASN A 548 22.34 -54.01 24.43
CA ASN A 548 23.29 -53.49 25.46
C ASN A 548 24.75 -53.06 25.16
N GLY A 549 25.15 -51.98 25.84
CA GLY A 549 26.56 -51.75 26.24
C GLY A 549 26.86 -50.40 26.90
N SER A 550 26.72 -50.32 28.24
CA SER A 550 27.32 -49.28 29.09
C SER A 550 28.85 -49.47 29.20
N GLY A 551 29.59 -48.37 29.40
CA GLY A 551 30.99 -48.42 29.84
C GLY A 551 31.61 -47.04 30.05
N ALA A 552 31.71 -46.60 31.30
CA ALA A 552 32.44 -45.42 31.74
C ALA A 552 33.87 -45.79 32.19
N VAL A 553 34.90 -45.00 31.86
CA VAL A 553 36.17 -44.89 32.60
C VAL A 553 36.85 -43.52 32.32
N HIS A 554 36.93 -42.67 33.36
CA HIS A 554 37.97 -41.64 33.63
C HIS A 554 39.13 -42.34 34.41
N PRO A 555 40.34 -41.77 34.71
CA PRO A 555 40.74 -40.35 34.89
C PRO A 555 42.11 -40.03 34.18
N ASP A 556 42.78 -38.87 34.24
CA ASP A 556 43.33 -38.18 35.41
C ASP A 556 44.03 -36.83 35.03
N ARG A 557 43.92 -35.84 35.95
CA ARG A 557 44.83 -34.74 36.40
C ARG A 557 45.82 -34.04 35.43
N ALA A 558 46.29 -32.80 35.60
CA ALA A 558 46.18 -31.62 36.49
C ALA A 558 47.03 -30.52 35.71
N ALA A 559 47.01 -29.21 35.91
CA ALA A 559 46.93 -28.40 37.11
C ALA A 559 46.69 -26.92 36.73
N ASP A 560 45.94 -26.22 37.57
CA ASP A 560 45.97 -24.77 37.85
C ASP A 560 47.22 -24.50 38.77
N PRO A 561 47.70 -23.28 39.11
CA PRO A 561 46.89 -22.07 39.33
C PRO A 561 47.48 -20.68 39.03
N GLY A 562 46.55 -19.71 38.92
CA GLY A 562 46.56 -18.55 39.82
C GLY A 562 46.90 -17.19 39.22
N GLY A 563 46.01 -16.21 39.46
CA GLY A 563 46.39 -14.79 39.42
C GLY A 563 45.29 -13.79 39.12
N GLU A 564 44.30 -13.63 40.00
CA GLU A 564 43.70 -12.32 40.32
C GLU A 564 44.44 -11.77 41.57
N PRO A 565 44.40 -10.47 41.95
CA PRO A 565 43.34 -9.47 41.68
C PRO A 565 43.81 -8.00 41.46
N ARG A 566 42.90 -7.12 41.03
CA ARG A 566 42.44 -5.89 41.75
C ARG A 566 41.92 -4.78 40.83
N THR A 567 40.79 -4.26 41.27
CA THR A 567 40.15 -2.98 40.99
C THR A 567 41.06 -1.79 41.32
N ASP A 568 40.93 -0.69 40.58
CA ASP A 568 40.60 0.61 41.18
C ASP A 568 40.19 1.65 40.10
N SER A 569 39.23 2.46 40.52
CA SER A 569 38.63 3.64 39.91
C SER A 569 39.63 4.76 39.62
N GLU A 570 39.39 5.60 38.61
CA GLU A 570 39.14 7.06 38.79
C GLU A 570 38.94 7.80 37.47
N GLU A 571 37.93 8.66 37.46
CA GLU A 571 37.73 9.80 36.56
C GLU A 571 38.87 10.81 36.67
N ALA A 572 39.18 11.52 35.57
CA ALA A 572 39.09 12.99 35.50
C ALA A 572 39.60 13.53 34.15
N ARG A 573 38.75 14.35 33.51
CA ARG A 573 39.12 15.38 32.52
C ARG A 573 39.86 16.53 33.23
N PRO A 574 40.58 17.44 32.52
CA PRO A 574 39.98 18.40 31.57
C PRO A 574 40.22 18.10 30.09
#